data_AF-X1LFW4-F1
#
_entry.id   AF-X1LFW4-F1
#
_cell.length_a   1.000
_cell.length_b   1.000
_cell.length_c   1.000
_cell.angle_alpha   90.00
_cell.angle_beta   90.00
_cell.angle_gamma   90.00
#
_symmetry.space_group_name_H-M   'P 1'
#
loop_
_entity.id
_entity.type
_entity.pdbx_description
1 polymer ?
#
loop_
_entity_poly.entity_id
_entity_poly.type
_entity_poly.pdbx_seq_one_letter_code
_entity_poly.pdbx_strand_id
1 'polypeptide(L)'
;MGINMYKEFKIKLPFFEIGPKAYLYGESVLALAKAADKVSKKYDVQIIFDPQYTDISLLARETENLLIFAQHMDSLPIGRGYGSVLPEAVKAAG
;
A
#
# COMPACT_ATOMS: atom_id res chain seq x y z
N MET A 1 2.97 -26.20 -7.93
CA MET A 1 2.05 -25.04 -7.91
C MET A 1 2.74 -23.93 -8.68
N GLY A 2 2.21 -23.57 -9.85
CA GLY A 2 2.82 -22.54 -10.69
C GLY A 2 2.80 -21.20 -9.97
N ILE A 3 3.94 -20.52 -9.93
CA ILE A 3 4.03 -19.12 -9.50
C ILE A 3 3.20 -18.35 -10.51
N ASN A 4 1.98 -17.95 -10.11
CA ASN A 4 1.16 -17.10 -10.94
C ASN A 4 1.87 -15.74 -10.96
N MET A 5 2.69 -15.50 -11.97
CA MET A 5 3.42 -14.24 -12.12
C MET A 5 2.36 -13.16 -12.32
N TYR A 6 2.19 -12.30 -11.31
CA TYR A 6 1.16 -11.27 -11.30
C TYR A 6 1.26 -10.39 -12.56
N LYS A 7 0.11 -9.96 -13.07
CA LYS A 7 -0.01 -9.09 -14.27
C LYS A 7 0.94 -7.91 -14.19
N GLU A 8 1.44 -7.46 -15.34
CA GLU A 8 2.23 -6.23 -15.46
C GLU A 8 1.49 -5.04 -14.81
N PHE A 9 1.94 -4.63 -13.63
CA PHE A 9 1.52 -3.39 -12.99
C PHE A 9 2.46 -2.28 -13.48
N LYS A 10 1.90 -1.20 -14.04
CA LYS A 10 2.68 -0.08 -14.60
C LYS A 10 2.42 1.20 -13.80
N ILE A 11 3.49 1.76 -13.24
CA ILE A 11 3.50 3.11 -12.69
C ILE A 11 3.66 4.08 -13.85
N LYS A 12 2.72 5.02 -13.98
CA LYS A 12 2.70 6.11 -14.96
C LYS A 12 3.48 7.30 -14.39
N LEU A 13 4.31 7.91 -15.23
CA LEU A 13 5.04 9.13 -14.89
C LEU A 13 4.19 10.38 -15.22
N PRO A 14 4.35 11.48 -14.46
CA PRO A 14 5.07 11.56 -13.20
C PRO A 14 4.30 10.86 -12.06
N PHE A 15 5.02 10.37 -11.05
CA PHE A 15 4.43 9.88 -9.80
C PHE A 15 5.05 10.56 -8.59
N PHE A 16 4.35 10.48 -7.47
CA PHE A 16 4.82 10.94 -6.16
C PHE A 16 4.72 9.79 -5.14
N GLU A 17 5.51 9.85 -4.09
CA GLU A 17 5.56 8.84 -3.03
C GLU A 17 5.37 9.51 -1.67
N ILE A 18 4.54 8.91 -0.80
CA ILE A 18 4.30 9.38 0.57
C ILE A 18 4.53 8.23 1.56
N GLY A 19 5.72 8.22 2.14
CA GLY A 19 6.11 7.32 3.22
C GLY A 19 6.03 7.95 4.61
N PRO A 20 4.93 7.79 5.35
CA PRO A 20 4.79 8.31 6.72
C PRO A 20 5.70 7.61 7.74
N LYS A 21 6.40 6.53 7.35
CA LYS A 21 7.24 5.70 8.23
C LYS A 21 6.42 5.25 9.46
N ALA A 22 7.02 5.31 10.65
CA ALA A 22 6.35 5.04 11.92
C ALA A 22 5.84 6.31 12.62
N TYR A 23 5.74 7.45 11.92
CA TYR A 23 5.29 8.70 12.53
C TYR A 23 3.76 8.81 12.58
N LEU A 24 3.04 8.18 11.66
CA LEU A 24 1.57 8.22 11.58
C LEU A 24 1.02 6.80 11.45
N TYR A 25 -0.16 6.59 12.06
CA TYR A 25 -0.91 5.34 12.04
C TYR A 25 -2.40 5.59 12.36
N GLY A 26 -3.28 4.63 12.05
CA GLY A 26 -4.72 4.73 12.29
C GLY A 26 -5.37 5.98 11.66
N GLU A 27 -6.17 6.72 12.45
CA GLU A 27 -6.91 7.89 11.96
C GLU A 27 -5.99 9.00 11.40
N SER A 28 -4.79 9.15 11.96
CA SER A 28 -3.86 10.20 11.52
C SER A 28 -3.30 9.94 10.12
N VAL A 29 -2.94 8.69 9.81
CA VAL A 29 -2.48 8.31 8.47
C VAL A 29 -3.64 8.26 7.48
N LEU A 30 -4.84 7.88 7.93
CA LEU A 30 -6.05 7.94 7.11
C LEU A 30 -6.37 9.37 6.67
N ALA A 31 -6.25 10.36 7.57
CA ALA A 31 -6.45 11.77 7.23
C ALA A 31 -5.47 12.24 6.14
N LEU A 32 -4.19 11.86 6.26
CA LEU A 32 -3.17 12.15 5.24
C LEU A 32 -3.48 11.45 3.91
N ALA A 33 -3.86 10.18 3.95
CA ALA A 33 -4.24 9.42 2.76
C ALA A 33 -5.46 10.02 2.05
N LYS A 34 -6.50 10.43 2.78
CA LYS A 34 -7.68 11.11 2.18
C LYS A 34 -7.32 12.47 1.56
N ALA A 35 -6.33 13.17 2.10
CA ALA A 35 -5.83 14.39 1.48
C ALA A 35 -5.05 14.08 0.19
N ALA A 36 -4.15 13.10 0.24
CA ALA A 36 -3.38 12.65 -0.92
C ALA A 36 -4.28 12.13 -2.04
N ASP A 37 -5.33 11.36 -1.73
CA ASP A 37 -6.28 10.81 -2.69
C ASP A 37 -6.97 11.92 -3.52
N LYS A 38 -7.43 12.97 -2.83
CA LYS A 38 -8.01 14.16 -3.47
C LYS A 38 -7.01 14.88 -4.37
N VAL A 39 -5.73 14.96 -3.97
CA VAL A 39 -4.65 15.58 -4.75
C VAL A 39 -4.35 14.73 -5.98
N SER A 40 -4.24 13.42 -5.84
CA SER A 40 -4.01 12.48 -6.94
C SER A 40 -5.08 12.66 -8.03
N LYS A 41 -6.35 12.64 -7.64
CA LYS A 41 -7.48 12.89 -8.55
C LYS A 41 -7.45 14.27 -9.20
N LYS A 42 -7.12 15.32 -8.43
CA LYS A 42 -7.13 16.70 -8.91
C LYS A 42 -6.07 16.96 -9.98
N TYR A 43 -4.89 16.37 -9.83
CA TYR A 43 -3.74 16.64 -10.71
C TYR A 43 -3.46 15.51 -11.71
N ASP A 44 -4.23 14.42 -11.69
CA ASP A 44 -4.01 13.22 -12.50
C ASP A 44 -2.56 12.69 -12.38
N VAL A 45 -2.05 12.68 -11.14
CA VAL A 45 -0.72 12.17 -10.79
C VAL A 45 -0.89 10.94 -9.91
N GLN A 46 -0.16 9.87 -10.25
CA GLN A 46 -0.14 8.69 -9.40
C GLN A 46 0.59 8.98 -8.10
N ILE A 47 -0.02 8.59 -6.98
CA ILE A 47 0.60 8.68 -5.66
C ILE A 47 0.73 7.26 -5.11
N ILE A 48 1.98 6.86 -4.85
CA ILE A 48 2.31 5.69 -4.05
C ILE A 48 2.23 6.10 -2.59
N PHE A 49 1.51 5.31 -1.79
CA PHE A 49 1.34 5.55 -0.37
C PHE A 49 1.74 4.28 0.39
N ASP A 50 2.76 4.37 1.22
CA ASP A 50 3.37 3.26 1.95
C ASP A 50 3.13 3.38 3.47
N PRO A 51 1.92 3.08 3.97
CA PRO A 51 1.61 3.15 5.39
C PRO A 51 2.22 1.96 6.15
N GLN A 52 2.12 1.98 7.48
CA GLN A 52 2.31 0.76 8.27
C GLN A 52 1.39 -0.34 7.72
N TYR A 53 1.88 -1.58 7.64
CA TYR A 53 1.11 -2.67 7.02
C TYR A 53 -0.22 -2.96 7.77
N THR A 54 -0.32 -2.55 9.04
CA THR A 54 -1.55 -2.60 9.85
C THR A 54 -2.65 -1.68 9.33
N ASP A 55 -2.30 -0.64 8.58
CA ASP A 55 -3.24 0.38 8.07
C ASP A 55 -3.62 0.16 6.59
N ILE A 56 -2.98 -0.79 5.88
CA ILE A 56 -3.23 -1.02 4.43
C ILE A 56 -4.71 -1.27 4.16
N SER A 57 -5.34 -2.17 4.93
CA SER A 57 -6.74 -2.54 4.67
C SER A 57 -7.71 -1.39 4.92
N LEU A 58 -7.42 -0.53 5.91
CA LEU A 58 -8.18 0.68 6.16
C LEU A 58 -8.06 1.65 4.98
N LEU A 59 -6.83 1.96 4.57
CA LEU A 59 -6.59 2.92 3.47
C LEU A 59 -7.14 2.41 2.14
N ALA A 60 -7.03 1.11 1.86
CA ALA A 60 -7.54 0.50 0.63
C ALA A 60 -9.06 0.56 0.53
N ARG A 61 -9.77 0.52 1.66
CA ARG A 61 -11.23 0.69 1.71
C ARG A 61 -11.66 2.15 1.58
N GLU A 62 -10.85 3.08 2.08
CA GLU A 62 -11.24 4.48 2.30
C GLU A 62 -10.68 5.46 1.26
N THR A 63 -9.91 4.97 0.29
CA THR A 63 -9.32 5.75 -0.81
C THR A 63 -9.52 5.03 -2.15
N GLU A 64 -9.47 5.78 -3.25
CA GLU A 64 -9.85 5.27 -4.59
C GLU A 64 -8.73 5.46 -5.64
N ASN A 65 -7.88 6.46 -5.46
CA ASN A 65 -6.91 6.95 -6.45
C ASN A 65 -5.46 6.64 -6.06
N LEU A 66 -5.21 6.21 -4.83
CA LEU A 66 -3.88 5.90 -4.33
C LEU A 66 -3.40 4.50 -4.73
N LEU A 67 -2.09 4.36 -4.93
CA LEU A 67 -1.41 3.08 -5.04
C LEU A 67 -0.86 2.71 -3.65
N ILE A 68 -1.54 1.82 -2.93
CA ILE A 68 -1.18 1.48 -1.55
C ILE A 68 -0.20 0.31 -1.53
N PHE A 69 1.02 0.57 -1.09
CA PHE A 69 2.09 -0.43 -1.03
C PHE A 69 2.45 -0.71 0.44
N ALA A 70 2.94 -1.92 0.74
CA ALA A 70 3.54 -2.18 2.04
C ALA A 70 4.97 -1.62 2.09
N GLN A 71 5.36 -1.08 3.24
CA GLN A 71 6.76 -0.66 3.50
C GLN A 71 7.75 -1.84 3.44
N HIS A 72 7.27 -3.05 3.72
CA HIS A 72 8.07 -4.27 3.86
C HIS A 72 7.20 -5.51 3.59
N MET A 73 7.85 -6.56 3.09
CA MET A 73 7.34 -7.93 3.12
C MET A 73 8.51 -8.91 3.25
N ASP A 74 8.27 -10.02 3.93
CA ASP A 74 9.26 -11.08 4.12
C ASP A 74 9.30 -12.03 2.92
N SER A 75 10.51 -12.44 2.51
CA SER A 75 10.71 -13.44 1.46
C SER A 75 10.51 -14.86 2.01
N LEU A 76 9.33 -15.12 2.57
CA LEU A 76 8.95 -16.41 3.15
C LEU A 76 7.73 -16.97 2.43
N PRO A 77 7.69 -18.30 2.19
CA PRO A 77 6.47 -18.95 1.75
C PRO A 77 5.47 -19.04 2.90
N ILE A 78 4.19 -19.23 2.56
CA ILE A 78 3.12 -19.52 3.53
C ILE A 78 3.53 -20.71 4.42
N GLY A 79 3.54 -20.52 5.75
CA GLY A 79 3.91 -21.56 6.70
C GLY A 79 4.48 -21.02 8.02
N ARG A 80 5.58 -21.63 8.49
CA ARG A 80 6.30 -21.18 9.70
C ARG A 80 6.80 -19.74 9.49
N GLY A 81 6.59 -18.86 10.47
CA GLY A 81 7.02 -17.47 10.38
C GLY A 81 6.22 -16.52 11.28
N TYR A 82 6.13 -16.82 12.58
CA TYR A 82 5.35 -16.00 13.51
C TYR A 82 5.90 -14.57 13.55
N GLY A 83 5.05 -13.59 13.24
CA GLY A 83 5.41 -12.17 13.15
C GLY A 83 5.90 -11.69 11.78
N SER A 84 6.01 -12.58 10.79
CA SER A 84 6.40 -12.21 9.42
C SER A 84 5.25 -11.58 8.63
N VAL A 85 5.59 -10.66 7.72
CA VAL A 85 4.68 -9.98 6.81
C VAL A 85 4.73 -10.70 5.46
N LEU A 86 3.79 -11.62 5.24
CA LEU A 86 3.73 -12.40 4.00
C LEU A 86 3.31 -11.54 2.80
N PRO A 87 3.91 -11.69 1.61
CA PRO A 87 3.48 -11.03 0.38
C PRO A 87 2.00 -11.28 0.06
N GLU A 88 1.52 -12.51 0.28
CA GLU A 88 0.12 -12.89 0.06
C GLU A 88 -0.83 -12.19 1.03
N ALA A 89 -0.40 -11.96 2.28
CA ALA A 89 -1.19 -11.25 3.28
C ALA A 89 -1.29 -9.75 2.95
N VAL A 90 -0.19 -9.14 2.50
CA VAL A 90 -0.20 -7.76 1.98
C VAL A 90 -1.19 -7.63 0.83
N LYS A 91 -1.13 -8.54 -0.14
CA LYS A 91 -2.04 -8.52 -1.31
C LYS A 91 -3.50 -8.75 -0.95
N ALA A 92 -3.78 -9.54 0.09
CA ALA A 92 -5.14 -9.76 0.58
C ALA A 92 -5.71 -8.52 1.29
N ALA A 93 -4.85 -7.64 1.82
CA ALA A 93 -5.27 -6.43 2.52
C ALA A 93 -5.69 -5.29 1.57
N GLY A 94 -5.17 -5.26 0.32
CA GLY A 94 -5.43 -4.21 -0.67
C GLY A 94 -4.52 -4.30 -1.90
#